data_AF-B1ZYK9-F1
#
_entry.id   AF-B1ZYK9-F1
#
_cell.length_a   1.000
_cell.length_b   1.000
_cell.length_c   1.000
_cell.angle_alpha   90.00
_cell.angle_beta   90.00
_cell.angle_gamma   90.00
#
_symmetry.space_group_name_H-M   'P 1'
#
loop_
_entity.id
_entity.type
_entity.pdbx_description
1 polymer ?
#
loop_
_entity_poly.entity_id
_entity_poly.type
_entity_poly.pdbx_seq_one_letter_code
_entity_poly.pdbx_strand_id
1 'polypeptide(L)'
;MPPPRLILCDGLPGSGKTTTTQQLWLHLEACGERARWWFEHELDHPVLSFGEAREAMQAGPVEYRRALTKAHDGWAALARGLREPGDTVLLEGTLFQATLGTQLLMDLSRAEIATHFDRTCELLAPVAPVLIHLRPADVAEALRVTCARRGAWFWDFLQGEFAATPRGRRLGRSDPAAILDYFRERREWSDELTARFPGRVFVHDNADADWPRQGRAISDFLGVPPIVPPPRPANAEELTGRFCAATGDEWRIVADDTGLRLVGENAPRLLPHGPDRFVIEGLCVELAFERDAGGAIAAIRCAGSLPDLPPRWTKA
;
A
#
# COMPACT_ATOMS: atom_id res chain seq x y z
N MET A 1 21.95 2.13 13.52
CA MET A 1 22.33 2.13 12.08
C MET A 1 21.26 2.91 11.35
N PRO A 2 21.57 3.64 10.27
CA PRO A 2 20.53 4.30 9.48
C PRO A 2 19.56 3.26 8.91
N PRO A 3 18.27 3.58 8.72
CA PRO A 3 17.31 2.68 8.12
C PRO A 3 17.71 2.32 6.68
N PRO A 4 17.25 1.16 6.17
CA PRO A 4 17.44 0.80 4.77
C PRO A 4 16.84 1.85 3.84
N ARG A 5 17.52 2.12 2.72
CA ARG A 5 17.12 3.15 1.74
C ARG A 5 15.87 2.79 0.93
N LEU A 6 15.64 1.50 0.74
CA LEU A 6 14.49 0.97 0.02
C LEU A 6 13.86 -0.16 0.83
N ILE A 7 12.59 0.01 1.18
CA ILE A 7 11.79 -0.98 1.87
C ILE A 7 10.58 -1.30 0.99
N LEU A 8 10.48 -2.55 0.57
CA LEU A 8 9.33 -3.08 -0.17
C LEU A 8 8.42 -3.79 0.84
N CYS A 9 7.13 -3.50 0.83
CA CYS A 9 6.14 -4.24 1.63
C CYS A 9 5.12 -4.91 0.71
N ASP A 10 5.11 -6.24 0.72
CA ASP A 10 4.29 -7.00 -0.22
C ASP A 10 3.56 -8.18 0.44
N GLY A 11 2.59 -8.74 -0.26
CA GLY A 11 1.66 -9.74 0.27
C GLY A 11 0.30 -9.73 -0.44
N LEU A 12 -0.54 -10.69 -0.09
CA LEU A 12 -1.87 -10.86 -0.70
C LEU A 12 -2.82 -9.70 -0.32
N PRO A 13 -3.92 -9.49 -1.08
CA PRO A 13 -4.94 -8.53 -0.68
C PRO A 13 -5.43 -8.79 0.76
N GLY A 14 -5.55 -7.72 1.54
CA GLY A 14 -5.99 -7.80 2.93
C GLY A 14 -4.92 -8.19 3.95
N SER A 15 -3.68 -8.52 3.55
CA SER A 15 -2.58 -8.91 4.44
C SER A 15 -2.00 -7.77 5.31
N GLY A 16 -2.54 -6.54 5.23
CA GLY A 16 -2.07 -5.42 6.04
C GLY A 16 -0.86 -4.66 5.49
N LYS A 17 -0.55 -4.78 4.20
CA LYS A 17 0.54 -4.03 3.54
C LYS A 17 0.44 -2.52 3.78
N THR A 18 -0.72 -1.94 3.50
CA THR A 18 -0.98 -0.50 3.61
C THR A 18 -0.78 -0.03 5.04
N THR A 19 -1.42 -0.72 5.98
CA THR A 19 -1.27 -0.44 7.41
C THR A 19 0.18 -0.54 7.86
N THR A 20 0.89 -1.61 7.47
CA THR A 20 2.29 -1.84 7.84
C THR A 20 3.21 -0.75 7.29
N THR A 21 3.05 -0.42 6.00
CA THR A 21 3.91 0.55 5.30
C THR A 21 3.66 1.96 5.80
N GLN A 22 2.40 2.34 6.00
CA GLN A 22 2.03 3.65 6.55
C GLN A 22 2.53 3.82 7.99
N GLN A 23 2.35 2.80 8.85
CA GLN A 23 2.85 2.86 10.22
C GLN A 23 4.37 2.97 10.27
N LEU A 24 5.08 2.21 9.43
CA LEU A 24 6.54 2.29 9.36
C LEU A 24 7.00 3.66 8.86
N TRP A 25 6.35 4.22 7.84
CA TRP A 25 6.65 5.55 7.32
C TRP A 25 6.48 6.64 8.41
N LEU A 26 5.32 6.71 9.05
CA LEU A 26 5.05 7.66 10.13
C LEU A 26 6.05 7.50 11.30
N HIS A 27 6.39 6.25 11.62
CA HIS A 27 7.35 5.95 12.69
C HIS A 27 8.76 6.43 12.35
N LEU A 28 9.22 6.23 11.12
CA LEU A 28 10.52 6.73 10.68
C LEU A 28 10.58 8.26 10.77
N GLU A 29 9.55 8.96 10.31
CA GLU A 29 9.48 10.42 10.42
C GLU A 29 9.42 10.90 11.88
N ALA A 30 8.67 10.21 12.75
CA ALA A 30 8.65 10.49 14.18
C ALA A 30 10.03 10.27 14.85
N CYS A 31 10.86 9.39 14.30
CA CYS A 31 12.25 9.18 14.73
C CYS A 31 13.24 10.20 14.14
N GLY A 32 12.76 11.18 13.37
CA GLY A 32 13.59 12.20 12.71
C GLY A 32 14.27 11.73 11.42
N GLU A 33 13.91 10.55 10.92
CA GLU A 33 14.37 10.06 9.62
C GLU A 33 13.52 10.64 8.50
N ARG A 34 14.14 10.94 7.35
CA ARG A 34 13.37 11.33 6.16
C ARG A 34 12.86 10.09 5.46
N ALA A 35 11.55 9.98 5.25
CA ALA A 35 10.95 8.83 4.59
C ALA A 35 9.83 9.24 3.62
N ARG A 36 9.70 8.50 2.51
CA ARG A 36 8.62 8.66 1.52
C ARG A 36 7.95 7.32 1.29
N TRP A 37 6.67 7.25 1.59
CA TRP A 37 5.81 6.14 1.19
C TRP A 37 5.19 6.40 -0.17
N TRP A 38 5.22 5.38 -1.03
CA TRP A 38 4.46 5.30 -2.27
C TRP A 38 3.39 4.24 -2.15
N PHE A 39 2.14 4.68 -2.19
CA PHE A 39 0.97 3.83 -2.22
C PHE A 39 0.75 3.26 -3.62
N GLU A 40 0.35 1.98 -3.70
CA GLU A 40 0.26 1.24 -4.98
C GLU A 40 -0.70 1.85 -6.00
N HIS A 41 -1.65 2.68 -5.56
CA HIS A 41 -2.62 3.35 -6.42
C HIS A 41 -2.27 4.81 -6.76
N GLU A 42 -1.08 5.30 -6.40
CA GLU A 42 -0.65 6.66 -6.75
C GLU A 42 -0.50 6.83 -8.28
N LEU A 43 -0.97 7.98 -8.77
CA LEU A 43 -0.95 8.33 -10.20
C LEU A 43 0.46 8.58 -10.74
N ASP A 44 1.40 8.95 -9.88
CA ASP A 44 2.79 9.29 -10.20
C ASP A 44 3.81 8.31 -9.61
N HIS A 45 3.39 7.07 -9.34
CA HIS A 45 4.24 6.04 -8.74
C HIS A 45 5.57 5.84 -9.52
N PRO A 46 6.74 5.78 -8.85
CA PRO A 46 8.07 5.93 -9.49
C PRO A 46 8.51 4.74 -10.35
N VAL A 47 7.81 3.61 -10.23
CA VAL A 47 8.10 2.37 -10.97
C VAL A 47 7.10 2.19 -12.10
N LEU A 48 5.83 2.02 -11.73
CA LEU A 48 4.73 1.84 -12.65
C LEU A 48 3.51 2.52 -12.04
N SER A 49 2.94 3.52 -12.72
CA SER A 49 1.74 4.18 -12.23
C SER A 49 0.53 3.25 -12.32
N PHE A 50 -0.41 3.41 -11.39
CA PHE A 50 -1.60 2.59 -11.36
C PHE A 50 -2.45 2.73 -12.62
N GLY A 51 -2.61 3.97 -13.12
CA GLY A 51 -3.35 4.24 -14.36
C GLY A 51 -2.75 3.52 -15.56
N GLU A 52 -1.43 3.65 -15.76
CA GLU A 52 -0.74 3.01 -16.89
C GLU A 52 -0.76 1.48 -16.80
N ALA A 53 -0.57 0.92 -15.60
CA ALA A 53 -0.69 -0.52 -15.39
C ALA A 53 -2.08 -1.03 -15.77
N ARG A 54 -3.13 -0.32 -15.36
CA ARG A 54 -4.52 -0.68 -15.60
C ARG A 54 -4.88 -0.57 -17.07
N GLU A 55 -4.49 0.51 -17.74
CA GLU A 55 -4.70 0.69 -19.18
C GLU A 55 -3.99 -0.41 -19.98
N ALA A 56 -2.74 -0.71 -19.66
CA ALA A 56 -1.98 -1.76 -20.31
C ALA A 56 -2.59 -3.15 -20.08
N MET A 57 -3.08 -3.42 -18.86
CA MET A 57 -3.78 -4.66 -18.52
C MET A 57 -5.07 -4.83 -19.33
N GLN A 58 -5.83 -3.76 -19.54
CA GLN A 58 -7.06 -3.76 -20.34
C GLN A 58 -6.78 -3.94 -21.83
N ALA A 59 -5.70 -3.35 -22.34
CA ALA A 59 -5.28 -3.50 -23.73
C ALA A 59 -4.75 -4.93 -24.03
N GLY A 60 -4.10 -5.57 -23.05
CA GLY A 60 -3.77 -6.98 -23.08
C GLY A 60 -2.27 -7.28 -22.92
N PRO A 61 -1.85 -8.55 -23.12
CA PRO A 61 -0.51 -9.00 -22.79
C PRO A 61 0.64 -8.31 -23.55
N VAL A 62 0.39 -7.76 -24.75
CA VAL A 62 1.44 -7.09 -25.53
C VAL A 62 1.75 -5.73 -24.93
N GLU A 63 0.72 -4.95 -24.64
CA GLU A 63 0.79 -3.64 -24.00
C GLU A 63 1.30 -3.76 -22.57
N TYR A 64 0.85 -4.77 -21.82
CA TYR A 64 1.36 -5.03 -20.48
C TYR A 64 2.87 -5.35 -20.48
N ARG A 65 3.38 -6.11 -21.45
CA ARG A 65 4.84 -6.31 -21.59
C ARG A 65 5.60 -4.99 -21.84
N ARG A 66 5.01 -4.05 -22.60
CA ARG A 66 5.61 -2.71 -22.78
C ARG A 66 5.63 -1.93 -21.47
N ALA A 67 4.56 -2.02 -20.68
CA ALA A 67 4.50 -1.42 -19.35
C ALA A 67 5.56 -2.03 -18.40
N LEU A 68 5.82 -3.34 -18.46
CA LEU A 68 6.91 -3.97 -17.69
C LEU A 68 8.30 -3.46 -18.11
N THR A 69 8.53 -3.22 -19.39
CA THR A 69 9.78 -2.58 -19.86
C THR A 69 9.93 -1.18 -19.26
N LYS A 70 8.86 -0.37 -19.28
CA LYS A 70 8.86 0.96 -18.63
C LYS A 70 9.09 0.85 -17.12
N ALA A 71 8.52 -0.16 -16.47
CA ALA A 71 8.74 -0.41 -15.06
C ALA A 71 10.22 -0.69 -14.74
N HIS A 72 10.97 -1.36 -15.63
CA HIS A 72 12.42 -1.51 -15.47
C HIS A 72 13.15 -0.16 -15.53
N ASP A 73 12.73 0.76 -16.39
CA ASP A 73 13.31 2.11 -16.43
C ASP A 73 13.04 2.87 -15.13
N GLY A 74 11.82 2.74 -14.58
CA GLY A 74 11.45 3.28 -13.27
C GLY A 74 12.28 2.69 -12.12
N TRP A 75 12.42 1.36 -12.08
CA TRP A 75 13.31 0.68 -11.13
C TRP A 75 14.76 1.14 -11.23
N ALA A 76 15.29 1.27 -12.45
CA ALA A 76 16.65 1.74 -12.69
C ALA A 76 16.84 3.20 -12.23
N ALA A 77 15.86 4.07 -12.50
CA ALA A 77 15.89 5.47 -12.07
C ALA A 77 15.83 5.58 -10.54
N LEU A 78 14.93 4.85 -9.89
CA LEU A 78 14.82 4.78 -8.44
C LEU A 78 16.13 4.29 -7.81
N ALA A 79 16.67 3.17 -8.29
CA ALA A 79 17.91 2.60 -7.76
C ALA A 79 19.11 3.56 -7.91
N ARG A 80 19.17 4.35 -9.00
CA ARG A 80 20.19 5.42 -9.14
C ARG A 80 19.99 6.53 -8.12
N GLY A 81 18.76 7.03 -7.96
CA GLY A 81 18.46 8.12 -7.02
C GLY A 81 18.74 7.74 -5.56
N LEU A 82 18.58 6.46 -5.21
CA LEU A 82 18.84 5.96 -3.86
C LEU A 82 20.32 5.84 -3.47
N ARG A 83 21.26 5.98 -4.43
CA ARG A 83 22.71 5.96 -4.17
C ARG A 83 23.21 7.24 -3.50
N GLU A 84 22.51 8.35 -3.73
CA GLU A 84 22.80 9.61 -3.07
C GLU A 84 22.10 9.66 -1.69
N PRO A 85 22.65 10.36 -0.69
CA PRO A 85 21.96 10.63 0.56
C PRO A 85 20.59 11.29 0.33
N GLY A 86 19.56 10.91 1.07
CA GLY A 86 18.18 11.41 0.85
C GLY A 86 17.14 10.70 1.71
N ASP A 87 15.96 10.42 1.16
CA ASP A 87 14.87 9.77 1.89
C ASP A 87 14.99 8.23 1.88
N THR A 88 14.46 7.60 2.93
CA THR A 88 14.08 6.18 2.90
C THR A 88 12.82 6.02 2.08
N VAL A 89 12.85 5.22 1.02
CA VAL A 89 11.69 4.99 0.16
C VAL A 89 10.99 3.69 0.57
N LEU A 90 9.69 3.79 0.81
CA LEU A 90 8.81 2.65 1.09
C LEU A 90 7.87 2.45 -0.10
N LEU A 91 7.91 1.27 -0.72
CA LEU A 91 7.00 0.89 -1.80
C LEU A 91 6.05 -0.20 -1.33
N GLU A 92 4.76 0.03 -1.50
CA GLU A 92 3.74 -0.95 -1.16
C GLU A 92 3.29 -1.74 -2.39
N GLY A 93 3.20 -3.07 -2.26
CA GLY A 93 2.53 -3.95 -3.23
C GLY A 93 3.16 -3.99 -4.62
N THR A 94 4.28 -3.30 -4.85
CA THR A 94 4.82 -3.11 -6.20
C THR A 94 5.38 -4.41 -6.80
N LEU A 95 6.04 -5.25 -5.99
CA LEU A 95 6.83 -6.38 -6.49
C LEU A 95 5.96 -7.61 -6.79
N PHE A 96 5.05 -7.96 -5.88
CA PHE A 96 4.21 -9.14 -6.02
C PHE A 96 2.74 -8.81 -6.27
N GLN A 97 2.18 -7.74 -5.69
CA GLN A 97 0.76 -7.41 -5.93
C GLN A 97 0.52 -6.83 -7.31
N ALA A 98 1.08 -5.65 -7.58
CA ALA A 98 0.89 -4.94 -8.83
C ALA A 98 1.59 -5.65 -10.00
N THR A 99 2.75 -6.25 -9.76
CA THR A 99 3.55 -6.88 -10.83
C THR A 99 3.25 -8.37 -10.97
N LEU A 100 3.75 -9.25 -10.08
CA LEU A 100 3.55 -10.70 -10.22
C LEU A 100 2.08 -11.11 -10.37
N GLY A 101 1.18 -10.54 -9.55
CA GLY A 101 -0.25 -10.81 -9.63
C GLY A 101 -0.81 -10.52 -11.01
N THR A 102 -0.53 -9.34 -11.55
CA THR A 102 -0.98 -8.94 -12.89
C THR A 102 -0.31 -9.78 -13.98
N GLN A 103 0.96 -10.16 -13.83
CA GLN A 103 1.63 -11.04 -14.79
C GLN A 103 0.94 -12.40 -14.92
N LEU A 104 0.54 -12.99 -13.78
CA LEU A 104 -0.23 -14.23 -13.74
C LEU A 104 -1.62 -14.06 -14.36
N LEU A 105 -2.29 -12.94 -14.13
CA LEU A 105 -3.59 -12.62 -14.75
C LEU A 105 -3.47 -12.44 -16.27
N MET A 106 -2.37 -11.83 -16.74
CA MET A 106 -2.06 -11.64 -18.16
C MET A 106 -1.56 -12.91 -18.86
N ASP A 107 -1.53 -14.03 -18.14
CA ASP A 107 -1.10 -15.32 -18.65
C ASP A 107 0.33 -15.32 -19.21
N LEU A 108 1.23 -14.58 -18.54
CA LEU A 108 2.65 -14.64 -18.87
C LEU A 108 3.24 -15.99 -18.45
N SER A 109 4.20 -16.47 -19.23
CA SER A 109 4.85 -17.73 -18.95
C SER A 109 5.76 -17.66 -17.71
N ARG A 110 6.01 -18.82 -17.11
CA ARG A 110 6.98 -18.99 -16.01
C ARG A 110 8.33 -18.29 -16.29
N ALA A 111 8.85 -18.48 -17.51
CA ALA A 111 10.13 -17.93 -17.93
C ALA A 111 10.10 -16.40 -18.06
N GLU A 112 9.02 -15.82 -18.56
CA GLU A 112 8.84 -14.37 -18.67
C GLU A 112 8.77 -13.71 -17.28
N ILE A 113 8.00 -14.31 -16.36
CA ILE A 113 7.89 -13.83 -14.97
C ILE A 113 9.26 -13.88 -14.28
N ALA A 114 9.95 -15.02 -14.35
CA ALA A 114 11.26 -15.18 -13.74
C ALA A 114 12.29 -14.19 -14.31
N THR A 115 12.32 -14.01 -15.63
CA THR A 115 13.23 -13.06 -16.30
C THR A 115 12.97 -11.62 -15.85
N HIS A 116 11.70 -11.20 -15.75
CA HIS A 116 11.34 -9.88 -15.27
C HIS A 116 11.77 -9.67 -13.80
N PHE A 117 11.52 -10.66 -12.95
CA PHE A 117 11.91 -10.61 -11.55
C PHE A 117 13.43 -10.53 -11.38
N ASP A 118 14.19 -11.35 -12.12
CA ASP A 118 15.64 -11.38 -12.05
C ASP A 118 16.23 -10.06 -12.51
N ARG A 119 15.68 -9.49 -13.59
CA ARG A 119 16.07 -8.15 -14.05
C ARG A 119 15.80 -7.08 -13.01
N THR A 120 14.66 -7.13 -12.33
CA THR A 120 14.34 -6.21 -11.23
C THR A 120 15.33 -6.38 -10.08
N CYS A 121 15.68 -7.61 -9.71
CA CYS A 121 16.67 -7.90 -8.68
C CYS A 121 18.07 -7.37 -9.03
N GLU A 122 18.52 -7.53 -10.27
CA GLU A 122 19.79 -6.97 -10.75
C GLU A 122 19.84 -5.44 -10.57
N LEU A 123 18.75 -4.74 -10.91
CA LEU A 123 18.65 -3.29 -10.79
C LEU A 123 18.68 -2.84 -9.33
N LEU A 124 18.05 -3.60 -8.42
CA LEU A 124 17.95 -3.28 -7.00
C LEU A 124 19.16 -3.72 -6.17
N ALA A 125 19.94 -4.72 -6.62
CA ALA A 125 21.07 -5.25 -5.86
C ALA A 125 22.05 -4.17 -5.32
N PRO A 126 22.41 -3.12 -6.09
CA PRO A 126 23.33 -2.08 -5.61
C PRO A 126 22.81 -1.25 -4.43
N VAL A 127 21.49 -1.25 -4.16
CA VAL A 127 20.89 -0.47 -3.06
C VAL A 127 20.52 -1.35 -1.86
N ALA A 128 20.84 -2.66 -1.90
CA ALA A 128 20.61 -3.63 -0.84
C ALA A 128 19.21 -3.50 -0.20
N PRO A 129 18.13 -3.69 -0.98
CA PRO A 129 16.77 -3.41 -0.52
C PRO A 129 16.35 -4.32 0.64
N VAL A 130 15.31 -3.93 1.33
CA VAL A 130 14.60 -4.78 2.28
C VAL A 130 13.23 -5.16 1.74
N LEU A 131 12.84 -6.42 1.90
CA LEU A 131 11.49 -6.89 1.62
C LEU A 131 10.81 -7.33 2.92
N ILE A 132 9.67 -6.73 3.23
CA ILE A 132 8.71 -7.18 4.24
C ILE A 132 7.61 -7.94 3.50
N HIS A 133 7.64 -9.27 3.59
CA HIS A 133 6.69 -10.16 2.92
C HIS A 133 5.63 -10.64 3.94
N LEU A 134 4.43 -10.08 3.84
CA LEU A 134 3.25 -10.45 4.61
C LEU A 134 2.58 -11.67 3.97
N ARG A 135 2.83 -12.81 4.59
CA ARG A 135 2.76 -14.14 4.01
C ARG A 135 1.80 -15.03 4.84
N PRO A 136 0.47 -14.99 4.61
CA PRO A 136 -0.47 -15.78 5.40
C PRO A 136 -0.24 -17.29 5.22
N ALA A 137 -0.23 -18.11 6.29
CA ALA A 137 -0.04 -19.55 6.12
C ALA A 137 -1.15 -20.21 5.29
N ASP A 138 -2.41 -19.82 5.51
CA ASP A 138 -3.58 -20.31 4.79
C ASP A 138 -4.17 -19.21 3.88
N VAL A 139 -3.97 -19.38 2.57
CA VAL A 139 -4.47 -18.46 1.54
C VAL A 139 -6.00 -18.44 1.49
N ALA A 140 -6.66 -19.59 1.70
CA ALA A 140 -8.11 -19.69 1.63
C ALA A 140 -8.75 -18.93 2.80
N GLU A 141 -8.21 -19.14 4.00
CA GLU A 141 -8.67 -18.42 5.19
C GLU A 141 -8.41 -16.92 5.08
N ALA A 142 -7.22 -16.51 4.62
CA ALA A 142 -6.89 -15.10 4.43
C ALA A 142 -7.83 -14.41 3.43
N LEU A 143 -8.18 -15.08 2.33
CA LEU A 143 -9.14 -14.56 1.35
C LEU A 143 -10.54 -14.46 1.96
N ARG A 144 -10.99 -15.50 2.69
CA ARG A 144 -12.29 -15.52 3.37
C ARG A 144 -12.43 -14.38 4.37
N VAL A 145 -11.44 -14.19 5.24
CA VAL A 145 -11.41 -13.09 6.22
C VAL A 145 -11.42 -11.73 5.51
N THR A 146 -10.66 -11.58 4.43
CA THR A 146 -10.61 -10.34 3.65
C THR A 146 -11.96 -10.02 3.01
N CYS A 147 -12.63 -11.00 2.40
CA CYS A 147 -13.97 -10.84 1.85
C CYS A 147 -15.00 -10.53 2.94
N ALA A 148 -14.93 -11.19 4.09
CA ALA A 148 -15.83 -10.90 5.22
C ALA A 148 -15.66 -9.47 5.74
N ARG A 149 -14.42 -8.97 5.81
CA ARG A 149 -14.13 -7.59 6.25
C ARG A 149 -14.54 -6.55 5.22
N ARG A 150 -14.29 -6.80 3.94
CA ARG A 150 -14.56 -5.82 2.87
C ARG A 150 -16.02 -5.83 2.44
N GLY A 151 -16.74 -6.93 2.62
CA GLY A 151 -18.13 -7.09 2.18
C GLY A 151 -18.25 -7.72 0.79
N ALA A 152 -19.50 -8.00 0.39
CA ALA A 152 -19.81 -8.76 -0.81
C ALA A 152 -19.28 -8.12 -2.10
N TRP A 153 -19.25 -6.78 -2.19
CA TRP A 153 -18.75 -6.07 -3.37
C TRP A 153 -17.32 -6.47 -3.74
N PHE A 154 -16.49 -6.79 -2.74
CA PHE A 154 -15.09 -7.13 -2.99
C PHE A 154 -14.97 -8.50 -3.67
N TRP A 155 -15.88 -9.42 -3.35
CA TRP A 155 -15.96 -10.69 -4.04
C TRP A 155 -16.37 -10.49 -5.50
N ASP A 156 -17.43 -9.73 -5.74
CA ASP A 156 -17.92 -9.45 -7.10
C ASP A 156 -16.85 -8.77 -7.96
N PHE A 157 -16.10 -7.85 -7.36
CA PHE A 157 -14.93 -7.22 -7.96
C PHE A 157 -13.86 -8.25 -8.37
N LEU A 158 -13.43 -9.12 -7.45
CA LEU A 158 -12.42 -10.13 -7.76
C LEU A 158 -12.87 -11.08 -8.87
N GLN A 159 -14.14 -11.48 -8.85
CA GLN A 159 -14.72 -12.35 -9.86
C GLN A 159 -14.78 -11.68 -11.24
N GLY A 160 -15.23 -10.42 -11.30
CA GLY A 160 -15.30 -9.63 -12.52
C GLY A 160 -13.92 -9.39 -13.13
N GLU A 161 -12.97 -8.91 -12.32
CA GLU A 161 -11.59 -8.67 -12.75
C GLU A 161 -10.93 -9.95 -13.25
N PHE A 162 -11.05 -11.06 -12.50
CA PHE A 162 -10.47 -12.32 -12.92
C PHE A 162 -11.04 -12.79 -14.26
N ALA A 163 -12.37 -12.78 -14.42
CA ALA A 163 -13.06 -13.19 -15.65
C ALA A 163 -12.63 -12.35 -16.88
N ALA A 164 -12.36 -11.06 -16.66
CA ALA A 164 -11.95 -10.12 -17.70
C ALA A 164 -10.47 -10.27 -18.14
N THR A 165 -9.69 -11.13 -17.49
CA THR A 165 -8.26 -11.29 -17.81
C THR A 165 -8.02 -12.38 -18.87
N PRO A 166 -6.88 -12.34 -19.60
CA PRO A 166 -6.47 -13.44 -20.48
C PRO A 166 -6.51 -14.81 -19.80
N ARG A 167 -6.07 -14.89 -18.55
CA ARG A 167 -6.13 -16.12 -17.76
C ARG A 167 -7.56 -16.60 -17.51
N GLY A 168 -8.43 -15.71 -17.02
CA GLY A 168 -9.84 -16.05 -16.78
C GLY A 168 -10.53 -16.54 -18.06
N ARG A 169 -10.29 -15.86 -19.18
CA ARG A 169 -10.78 -16.27 -20.50
C ARG A 169 -10.26 -17.64 -20.94
N ARG A 170 -8.95 -17.92 -20.77
CA ARG A 170 -8.35 -19.22 -21.12
C ARG A 170 -8.96 -20.36 -20.31
N LEU A 171 -9.15 -20.15 -19.00
CA LEU A 171 -9.70 -21.17 -18.10
C LEU A 171 -11.22 -21.38 -18.31
N GLY A 172 -11.93 -20.40 -18.87
CA GLY A 172 -13.37 -20.47 -19.10
C GLY A 172 -14.21 -20.52 -17.82
N ARG A 173 -13.61 -20.17 -16.67
CA ARG A 173 -14.25 -20.17 -15.35
C ARG A 173 -13.70 -19.05 -14.46
N SER A 174 -14.57 -18.51 -13.62
CA SER A 174 -14.27 -17.49 -12.61
C SER A 174 -14.99 -17.80 -11.28
N ASP A 175 -15.23 -19.08 -11.02
CA ASP A 175 -15.80 -19.55 -9.76
C ASP A 175 -14.83 -19.39 -8.58
N PRO A 176 -15.30 -19.54 -7.33
CA PRO A 176 -14.45 -19.34 -6.17
C PRO A 176 -13.17 -20.18 -6.13
N ALA A 177 -13.21 -21.41 -6.65
CA ALA A 177 -12.03 -22.26 -6.67
C ALA A 177 -10.99 -21.74 -7.67
N ALA A 178 -11.40 -21.21 -8.84
CA ALA A 178 -10.46 -20.65 -9.82
C ALA A 178 -9.70 -19.42 -9.27
N ILE A 179 -10.41 -18.55 -8.55
CA ILE A 179 -9.83 -17.35 -7.92
C ILE A 179 -8.90 -17.76 -6.77
N LEU A 180 -9.29 -18.74 -5.96
CA LEU A 180 -8.45 -19.28 -4.89
C LEU A 180 -7.17 -19.93 -5.46
N ASP A 181 -7.28 -20.71 -6.54
CA ASP A 181 -6.13 -21.32 -7.21
C ASP A 181 -5.17 -20.25 -7.75
N TYR A 182 -5.68 -19.14 -8.28
CA TYR A 182 -4.87 -17.99 -8.65
C TYR A 182 -4.09 -17.41 -7.46
N PHE A 183 -4.73 -17.21 -6.31
CA PHE A 183 -4.03 -16.68 -5.12
C PHE A 183 -3.02 -17.68 -4.53
N ARG A 184 -3.31 -18.99 -4.59
CA ARG A 184 -2.36 -20.04 -4.19
C ARG A 184 -1.15 -20.05 -5.10
N GLU A 185 -1.35 -20.04 -6.42
CA GLU A 185 -0.26 -19.94 -7.38
C GLU A 185 0.56 -18.67 -7.15
N ARG A 186 -0.10 -17.51 -7.01
CA ARG A 186 0.60 -16.25 -6.71
C ARG A 186 1.46 -16.35 -5.45
N ARG A 187 0.97 -17.02 -4.41
CA ARG A 187 1.75 -17.27 -3.20
C ARG A 187 2.95 -18.18 -3.48
N GLU A 188 2.75 -19.33 -4.10
CA GLU A 188 3.85 -20.26 -4.43
C GLU A 188 4.97 -19.56 -5.20
N TRP A 189 4.60 -18.75 -6.19
CA TRP A 189 5.55 -17.92 -6.93
C TRP A 189 6.22 -16.85 -6.07
N SER A 190 5.48 -16.16 -5.21
CA SER A 190 6.08 -15.16 -4.31
C SER A 190 7.13 -15.81 -3.41
N ASP A 191 6.88 -17.03 -2.92
CA ASP A 191 7.83 -17.80 -2.11
C ASP A 191 9.07 -18.21 -2.92
N GLU A 192 8.90 -18.73 -4.13
CA GLU A 192 10.00 -19.11 -5.05
C GLU A 192 10.88 -17.89 -5.40
N LEU A 193 10.26 -16.78 -5.78
CA LEU A 193 10.96 -15.56 -6.19
C LEU A 193 11.67 -14.89 -5.00
N THR A 194 11.08 -14.92 -3.81
CA THR A 194 11.68 -14.36 -2.59
C THR A 194 13.05 -14.98 -2.29
N ALA A 195 13.26 -16.27 -2.60
CA ALA A 195 14.55 -16.95 -2.39
C ALA A 195 15.70 -16.36 -3.24
N ARG A 196 15.38 -15.61 -4.29
CA ARG A 196 16.34 -14.97 -5.21
C ARG A 196 16.46 -13.46 -5.00
N PHE A 197 15.76 -12.91 -3.99
CA PHE A 197 15.76 -11.48 -3.70
C PHE A 197 17.18 -11.03 -3.28
N PRO A 198 17.72 -9.93 -3.82
CA PRO A 198 19.13 -9.54 -3.64
C PRO A 198 19.40 -8.89 -2.27
N GLY A 199 18.36 -8.68 -1.49
CA GLY A 199 18.39 -7.95 -0.24
C GLY A 199 17.98 -8.79 0.95
N ARG A 200 17.70 -8.12 2.06
CA ARG A 200 17.22 -8.81 3.26
C ARG A 200 15.72 -9.02 3.18
N VAL A 201 15.23 -10.16 3.64
CA VAL A 201 13.81 -10.49 3.66
C VAL A 201 13.34 -10.74 5.08
N PHE A 202 12.25 -10.10 5.47
CA PHE A 202 11.46 -10.41 6.65
C PHE A 202 10.15 -11.03 6.20
N VAL A 203 9.91 -12.27 6.61
CA VAL A 203 8.67 -13.00 6.31
C VAL A 203 7.83 -13.07 7.58
N HIS A 204 6.58 -12.66 7.49
CA HIS A 204 5.66 -12.71 8.62
C HIS A 204 4.31 -13.27 8.21
N ASP A 205 3.86 -14.28 8.95
CA ASP A 205 2.47 -14.72 8.90
C ASP A 205 1.65 -13.82 9.82
N ASN A 206 0.74 -13.07 9.22
CA ASN A 206 -0.05 -12.05 9.89
C ASN A 206 -1.48 -12.55 10.24
N ALA A 207 -1.68 -13.87 10.30
CA ALA A 207 -2.99 -14.48 10.55
C ALA A 207 -3.60 -14.13 11.92
N ASP A 208 -2.77 -13.85 12.93
CA ASP A 208 -3.19 -13.49 14.29
C ASP A 208 -3.51 -11.99 14.47
N ALA A 209 -3.23 -11.16 13.46
CA ALA A 209 -3.48 -9.72 13.47
C ALA A 209 -2.92 -8.97 14.70
N ASP A 210 -1.85 -9.48 15.31
CA ASP A 210 -1.14 -8.84 16.44
C ASP A 210 -0.20 -7.75 15.91
N TRP A 211 -0.79 -6.61 15.54
CA TRP A 211 -0.07 -5.46 14.99
C TRP A 211 1.07 -4.95 15.89
N PRO A 212 0.91 -4.85 17.23
CA PRO A 212 2.03 -4.48 18.10
C PRO A 212 3.20 -5.45 18.05
N ARG A 213 2.94 -6.76 18.03
CA ARG A 213 4.00 -7.77 17.90
C ARG A 213 4.67 -7.70 16.53
N GLN A 214 3.89 -7.55 15.47
CA GLN A 214 4.41 -7.38 14.12
C GLN A 214 5.30 -6.13 14.02
N GLY A 215 4.86 -5.00 14.57
CA GLY A 215 5.61 -3.74 14.57
C GLY A 215 6.95 -3.87 15.30
N ARG A 216 6.98 -4.56 16.45
CA ARG A 216 8.23 -4.88 17.16
C ARG A 216 9.16 -5.75 16.32
N ALA A 217 8.65 -6.84 15.75
CA ALA A 217 9.46 -7.73 14.92
C ALA A 217 10.05 -7.02 13.67
N ILE A 218 9.28 -6.12 13.04
CA ILE A 218 9.74 -5.31 11.92
C ILE A 218 10.80 -4.31 12.36
N SER A 219 10.58 -3.57 13.46
CA SER A 219 11.56 -2.60 13.96
C SER A 219 12.87 -3.27 14.40
N ASP A 220 12.79 -4.39 15.11
CA ASP A 220 13.95 -5.20 15.50
C ASP A 220 14.72 -5.67 14.27
N PHE A 221 14.01 -6.20 13.26
CA PHE A 221 14.62 -6.61 12.01
C PHE A 221 15.32 -5.42 11.34
N LEU A 222 14.64 -4.29 11.15
CA LEU A 222 15.19 -3.10 10.50
C LEU A 222 16.31 -2.43 11.31
N GLY A 223 16.42 -2.71 12.60
CA GLY A 223 17.38 -2.07 13.51
C GLY A 223 17.03 -0.62 13.82
N VAL A 224 15.73 -0.30 13.84
CA VAL A 224 15.16 1.02 14.18
C VAL A 224 14.48 0.96 15.55
N PRO A 225 14.19 2.10 16.21
CA PRO A 225 13.45 2.09 17.47
C PRO A 225 12.11 1.33 17.36
N PRO A 226 11.59 0.75 18.46
CA PRO A 226 10.33 0.03 18.44
C PRO A 226 9.19 0.87 17.86
N ILE A 227 8.41 0.33 16.94
CA ILE A 227 7.21 0.99 16.43
C ILE A 227 6.18 1.07 17.56
N VAL A 228 5.77 2.29 17.91
CA VAL A 228 4.76 2.56 18.94
C VAL A 228 3.57 3.26 18.29
N PRO A 229 2.32 2.87 18.63
CA PRO A 229 1.15 3.62 18.20
C PRO A 229 1.26 5.10 18.62
N PRO A 230 0.90 6.05 17.74
CA PRO A 230 0.93 7.46 18.10
C PRO A 230 -0.08 7.73 19.24
N PRO A 231 0.26 8.63 20.19
CA PRO A 231 -0.66 9.00 21.25
C PRO A 231 -1.87 9.76 20.68
N ARG A 232 -2.98 9.72 21.42
CA ARG A 232 -4.14 10.58 21.14
C ARG A 232 -3.72 12.06 21.15
N PRO A 233 -4.07 12.85 20.12
CA PRO A 233 -3.78 14.28 20.11
C PRO A 233 -4.44 15.01 21.28
N ALA A 234 -3.70 15.93 21.92
CA ALA A 234 -4.21 16.71 23.05
C ALA A 234 -5.40 17.60 22.65
N ASN A 235 -5.40 18.09 21.41
CA ASN A 235 -6.42 18.94 20.80
C ASN A 235 -7.51 18.16 20.05
N ALA A 236 -7.63 16.83 20.23
CA ALA A 236 -8.54 16.00 19.43
C ALA A 236 -9.98 16.54 19.41
N GLU A 237 -10.51 17.00 20.54
CA GLU A 237 -11.88 17.54 20.60
C GLU A 237 -12.10 18.76 19.70
N GLU A 238 -11.11 19.65 19.58
CA GLU A 238 -11.18 20.86 18.75
C GLU A 238 -11.27 20.53 17.25
N LEU A 239 -10.65 19.42 16.87
CA LEU A 239 -10.55 18.93 15.49
C LEU A 239 -11.82 18.19 15.03
N THR A 240 -12.78 17.95 15.93
CA THR A 240 -14.05 17.31 15.59
C THR A 240 -15.02 18.25 14.91
N GLY A 241 -15.98 17.68 14.19
CA GLY A 241 -17.05 18.43 13.55
C GLY A 241 -17.45 17.88 12.19
N ARG A 242 -18.26 18.67 11.50
CA ARG A 242 -18.71 18.41 10.14
C ARG A 242 -17.97 19.34 9.19
N PHE A 243 -17.51 18.79 8.08
CA PHE A 243 -16.75 19.50 7.06
C PHE A 243 -17.36 19.20 5.69
N CYS A 244 -17.58 20.23 4.89
CA CYS A 244 -18.21 20.12 3.58
C CYS A 244 -17.26 20.56 2.47
N ALA A 245 -17.15 19.77 1.41
CA ALA A 245 -16.47 20.14 0.18
C ALA A 245 -17.36 21.03 -0.70
N ALA A 246 -16.75 21.74 -1.65
CA ALA A 246 -17.49 22.54 -2.64
C ALA A 246 -18.38 21.69 -3.57
N THR A 247 -18.05 20.40 -3.71
CA THR A 247 -18.84 19.40 -4.45
C THR A 247 -20.13 19.01 -3.73
N GLY A 248 -20.29 19.38 -2.46
CA GLY A 248 -21.41 18.97 -1.61
C GLY A 248 -21.13 17.71 -0.79
N ASP A 249 -19.96 17.08 -0.97
CA ASP A 249 -19.55 15.95 -0.14
C ASP A 249 -19.37 16.39 1.32
N GLU A 250 -19.70 15.50 2.25
CA GLU A 250 -19.62 15.77 3.69
C GLU A 250 -18.72 14.75 4.38
N TRP A 251 -17.80 15.26 5.20
CA TRP A 251 -17.07 14.47 6.19
C TRP A 251 -17.51 14.85 7.59
N ARG A 252 -17.65 13.83 8.44
CA ARG A 252 -17.81 14.03 9.88
C ARG A 252 -16.66 13.37 10.61
N ILE A 253 -16.00 14.15 11.46
CA ILE A 253 -14.86 13.72 12.27
C ILE A 253 -15.29 13.68 13.72
N VAL A 254 -14.98 12.58 14.40
CA VAL A 254 -15.23 12.39 15.83
C VAL A 254 -13.95 11.97 16.54
N ALA A 255 -13.86 12.30 17.82
CA ALA A 255 -12.80 11.82 18.70
C ALA A 255 -13.28 10.65 19.55
N ASP A 256 -12.38 9.72 19.85
CA ASP A 256 -12.55 8.67 20.85
C ASP A 256 -11.25 8.53 21.68
N ASP A 257 -11.18 7.49 22.51
CA ASP A 257 -10.03 7.22 23.38
C ASP A 257 -8.74 6.94 22.59
N THR A 258 -8.86 6.53 21.32
CA THR A 258 -7.74 6.15 20.46
C THR A 258 -7.27 7.28 19.53
N GLY A 259 -8.08 8.32 19.35
CA GLY A 259 -7.74 9.45 18.49
C GLY A 259 -8.93 10.01 17.74
N LEU A 260 -8.67 10.42 16.49
CA LEU A 260 -9.67 10.93 15.57
C LEU A 260 -10.04 9.87 14.54
N ARG A 261 -11.28 9.89 14.07
CA ARG A 261 -11.74 9.03 12.97
C ARG A 261 -12.82 9.71 12.14
N LEU A 262 -12.91 9.31 10.87
CA LEU A 262 -14.05 9.63 10.03
C LEU A 262 -15.26 8.79 10.43
N VAL A 263 -16.46 9.37 10.33
CA VAL A 263 -17.72 8.65 10.48
C VAL A 263 -18.13 8.09 9.12
N GLY A 264 -18.48 6.82 9.07
CA GLY A 264 -18.95 6.16 7.85
C GLY A 264 -18.68 4.66 7.88
N GLU A 265 -18.91 4.01 6.74
CA GLU A 265 -18.51 2.61 6.54
C GLU A 265 -16.98 2.50 6.61
N ASN A 266 -16.47 1.52 7.35
CA ASN A 266 -15.05 1.33 7.69
C ASN A 266 -14.39 2.39 8.60
N ALA A 267 -15.00 3.57 8.78
CA ALA A 267 -14.64 4.62 9.75
C ALA A 267 -13.12 4.78 10.02
N PRO A 268 -12.31 5.10 8.99
CA PRO A 268 -10.86 5.08 9.10
C PRO A 268 -10.36 6.10 10.14
N ARG A 269 -9.29 5.72 10.84
CA ARG A 269 -8.63 6.61 11.80
C ARG A 269 -7.86 7.71 11.08
N LEU A 270 -7.70 8.84 11.75
CA LEU A 270 -6.78 9.90 11.35
C LEU A 270 -5.51 9.75 12.18
N LEU A 271 -4.43 9.33 11.53
CA LEU A 271 -3.16 9.06 12.17
C LEU A 271 -2.37 10.38 12.31
N PRO A 272 -1.91 10.76 13.51
CA PRO A 272 -1.16 12.01 13.69
C PRO A 272 0.12 12.05 12.87
N HIS A 273 0.33 13.17 12.18
CA HIS A 273 1.55 13.50 11.42
C HIS A 273 2.08 14.92 11.77
N GLY A 274 1.54 15.50 12.84
CA GLY A 274 1.88 16.82 13.36
C GLY A 274 0.76 17.36 14.25
N PRO A 275 0.88 18.58 14.81
CA PRO A 275 -0.11 19.14 15.73
C PRO A 275 -1.52 19.29 15.14
N ASP A 276 -1.60 19.72 13.88
CA ASP A 276 -2.84 19.94 13.12
C ASP A 276 -2.77 19.20 11.76
N ARG A 277 -1.91 18.16 11.64
CA ARG A 277 -1.71 17.37 10.42
C ARG A 277 -1.92 15.89 10.70
N PHE A 278 -2.67 15.24 9.83
CA PHE A 278 -3.06 13.84 9.98
C PHE A 278 -3.02 13.14 8.63
N VAL A 279 -2.89 11.83 8.64
CA VAL A 279 -3.02 11.00 7.45
C VAL A 279 -4.20 10.07 7.63
N ILE A 280 -5.02 9.89 6.61
CA ILE A 280 -6.12 8.94 6.68
C ILE A 280 -5.54 7.52 6.67
N GLU A 281 -5.91 6.72 7.66
CA GLU A 281 -5.48 5.32 7.76
C GLU A 281 -5.84 4.55 6.48
N GLY A 282 -4.83 3.88 5.91
CA GLY A 282 -5.00 3.08 4.71
C GLY A 282 -5.05 3.87 3.40
N LEU A 283 -4.80 5.18 3.42
CA LEU A 283 -4.78 6.03 2.22
C LEU A 283 -3.55 6.95 2.20
N CYS A 284 -3.10 7.32 1.01
CA CYS A 284 -2.07 8.34 0.80
C CYS A 284 -2.66 9.78 0.81
N VAL A 285 -3.51 10.06 1.81
CA VAL A 285 -4.19 11.37 1.96
C VAL A 285 -3.81 12.01 3.28
N GLU A 286 -3.19 13.17 3.19
CA GLU A 286 -2.91 14.04 4.33
C GLU A 286 -3.99 15.11 4.47
N LEU A 287 -4.40 15.33 5.72
CA LEU A 287 -5.32 16.35 6.17
C LEU A 287 -4.55 17.37 7.01
N ALA A 288 -4.59 18.64 6.60
CA ALA A 288 -4.10 19.77 7.39
C ALA A 288 -5.29 20.60 7.86
N PHE A 289 -5.51 20.64 9.18
CA PHE A 289 -6.55 21.48 9.78
C PHE A 289 -6.11 22.95 9.78
N GLU A 290 -6.98 23.82 9.31
CA GLU A 290 -6.73 25.25 9.22
C GLU A 290 -7.55 26.00 10.26
N ARG A 291 -6.88 26.92 10.97
CA ARG A 291 -7.49 27.80 11.97
C ARG A 291 -7.83 29.16 11.38
N ASP A 292 -8.92 29.75 11.86
CA ASP A 292 -9.27 31.15 11.57
C ASP A 292 -8.44 32.14 12.41
N ALA A 293 -8.71 33.43 12.25
CA ALA A 293 -8.05 34.49 13.02
C ALA A 293 -8.33 34.42 14.53
N GLY A 294 -9.40 33.74 14.95
CA GLY A 294 -9.74 33.48 16.35
C GLY A 294 -9.11 32.19 16.91
N GLY A 295 -8.37 31.45 16.09
CA GLY A 295 -7.73 30.18 16.47
C GLY A 295 -8.66 28.97 16.41
N ALA A 296 -9.90 29.12 15.96
CA ALA A 296 -10.86 28.02 15.82
C ALA A 296 -10.63 27.28 14.50
N ILE A 297 -10.86 25.96 14.50
CA ILE A 297 -10.79 25.15 13.26
C ILE A 297 -11.90 25.62 12.31
N ALA A 298 -11.51 26.05 11.10
CA ALA A 298 -12.41 26.56 10.09
C ALA A 298 -12.44 25.70 8.81
N ALA A 299 -11.36 24.97 8.51
CA ALA A 299 -11.28 24.15 7.31
C ALA A 299 -10.28 22.99 7.45
N ILE A 300 -10.31 22.09 6.48
CA ILE A 300 -9.31 21.05 6.24
C ILE A 300 -8.81 21.23 4.81
N ARG A 301 -7.50 21.29 4.64
CA ARG A 301 -6.84 21.17 3.35
C ARG A 301 -6.40 19.72 3.16
N CYS A 302 -6.75 19.13 2.04
CA CYS A 302 -6.35 17.78 1.66
C CYS A 302 -5.18 17.82 0.69
N ALA A 303 -4.22 16.94 0.87
CA ALA A 303 -3.13 16.68 -0.07
C ALA A 303 -2.99 15.17 -0.27
N GLY A 304 -2.85 14.72 -1.51
CA GLY A 304 -2.70 13.30 -1.85
C GLY A 304 -2.94 13.06 -3.34
N SER A 305 -2.42 11.96 -3.86
CA SER A 305 -2.51 11.59 -5.29
C SER A 305 -3.68 10.64 -5.57
N LEU A 306 -4.84 10.86 -4.94
CA LEU A 306 -6.06 10.11 -5.21
C LEU A 306 -6.97 10.85 -6.22
N PRO A 307 -7.65 10.12 -7.13
CA PRO A 307 -8.64 10.73 -8.03
C PRO A 307 -9.77 11.42 -7.25
N ASP A 308 -10.25 12.54 -7.79
CA ASP A 308 -11.46 13.25 -7.35
C ASP A 308 -11.48 13.70 -5.88
N LEU A 309 -10.34 13.72 -5.19
CA LEU A 309 -10.24 14.22 -3.81
C LEU A 309 -10.42 15.74 -3.77
N PRO A 310 -11.47 16.29 -3.13
CA PRO A 310 -11.61 17.73 -2.99
C PRO A 310 -10.44 18.31 -2.18
N PRO A 311 -9.78 19.38 -2.67
CA PRO A 311 -8.57 19.91 -2.05
C PRO A 311 -8.84 20.62 -0.72
N ARG A 312 -10.10 20.99 -0.46
CA ARG A 312 -10.48 21.79 0.71
C ARG A 312 -11.90 21.45 1.16
N TRP A 313 -12.07 21.38 2.47
CA TRP A 313 -13.33 21.13 3.15
C TRP A 313 -13.54 22.21 4.23
N THR A 314 -14.69 22.86 4.24
CA THR A 314 -14.99 23.96 5.19
C THR A 314 -15.83 23.43 6.34
N LYS A 315 -15.53 23.84 7.57
CA LYS A 315 -16.31 23.44 8.75
C LYS A 315 -17.72 24.04 8.66
N ALA A 316 -18.73 23.20 8.85
CA ALA A 316 -20.15 23.57 8.80
C ALA A 316 -20.68 24.02 10.15
#